data_AF-A0A6L5ZTF9-F1
#
_entry.id   AF-A0A6L5ZTF9-F1
#
_cell.length_a   1.000
_cell.length_b   1.000
_cell.length_c   1.000
_cell.angle_alpha   90.00
_cell.angle_beta   90.00
_cell.angle_gamma   90.00
#
_symmetry.space_group_name_H-M   'P 1'
#
loop_
_entity.id
_entity.type
_entity.pdbx_description
1 polymer ?
#
loop_
_entity_poly.entity_id
_entity_poly.type
_entity_poly.pdbx_seq_one_letter_code
_entity_poly.pdbx_strand_id
1 'polypeptide(L)' 'MPKLAAFPKGFIKQLVAGEMSIYEWIKLGDELNVDGLEFYNNFADVKDPANWAKVRKAVEDTGMVIPMMCASPDFTIPD' A
#
# COMPACT_ATOMS: atom_id res chain seq x y z
N MET A 1 0.62 23.78 4.29
CA MET A 1 -0.51 22.83 4.22
C MET A 1 -0.05 21.50 4.82
N PRO A 2 -0.91 20.79 5.57
CA PRO A 2 -0.57 19.46 6.07
C PRO A 2 -0.41 18.47 4.90
N LYS A 3 0.52 17.52 5.04
CA LYS A 3 0.66 16.42 4.08
C LYS A 3 -0.35 15.32 4.42
N LEU A 4 -0.98 14.75 3.40
CA LEU A 4 -1.98 13.68 3.52
C LEU A 4 -1.44 12.36 2.98
N ALA A 5 -1.82 11.26 3.63
CA ALA A 5 -1.54 9.92 3.14
C ALA A 5 -2.78 9.03 3.28
N ALA A 6 -2.88 8.02 2.42
CA ALA A 6 -3.98 7.07 2.42
C ALA A 6 -3.50 5.65 2.74
N PHE A 7 -4.33 4.86 3.40
CA PHE A 7 -4.10 3.45 3.70
C PHE A 7 -5.21 2.59 3.06
N PRO A 8 -4.91 1.44 2.43
CA PRO A 8 -5.91 0.64 1.72
C PRO A 8 -6.79 -0.22 2.67
N LYS A 9 -7.16 0.29 3.85
CA LYS A 9 -7.96 -0.49 4.84
C LYS A 9 -9.30 -0.96 4.27
N GLY A 10 -9.92 -0.16 3.41
CA GLY A 10 -11.17 -0.51 2.74
C GLY A 10 -11.08 -1.78 1.89
N PHE A 11 -9.87 -2.19 1.52
CA PHE A 11 -9.59 -3.38 0.70
C PHE A 11 -9.02 -4.55 1.52
N ILE A 12 -9.13 -4.53 2.86
CA ILE A 12 -8.44 -5.52 3.71
C ILE A 12 -8.71 -6.98 3.31
N LYS A 13 -9.93 -7.30 2.85
CA LYS A 13 -10.28 -8.65 2.38
C LYS A 13 -9.48 -9.06 1.15
N GLN A 14 -9.39 -8.19 0.15
CA GLN A 14 -8.61 -8.41 -1.06
C GLN A 14 -7.11 -8.47 -0.75
N LEU A 15 -6.64 -7.64 0.18
CA LEU A 15 -5.25 -7.63 0.62
C LEU A 15 -4.85 -8.95 1.28
N VAL A 16 -5.65 -9.45 2.23
CA VAL A 16 -5.33 -10.71 2.93
C VAL A 16 -5.49 -11.93 2.04
N ALA A 17 -6.41 -11.89 1.06
CA ALA A 17 -6.56 -12.93 0.05
C ALA A 17 -5.46 -12.90 -1.02
N GLY A 18 -4.65 -11.84 -1.08
CA GLY A 18 -3.63 -11.66 -2.12
C GLY A 18 -4.20 -11.30 -3.50
N GLU A 19 -5.42 -10.82 -3.55
CA GLU A 19 -6.15 -10.47 -4.79
C GLU A 19 -5.85 -9.06 -5.29
N MET A 20 -5.30 -8.21 -4.43
CA MET A 20 -4.90 -6.84 -4.78
C MET A 20 -3.39 -6.68 -4.68
N SER A 21 -2.79 -6.28 -5.79
CA SER A 21 -1.38 -5.94 -5.88
C SER A 21 -1.09 -4.56 -5.30
N ILE A 22 0.17 -4.33 -4.93
CA ILE A 22 0.63 -3.01 -4.52
C ILE A 22 0.52 -1.98 -5.64
N TYR A 23 0.66 -2.40 -6.91
CA TYR A 23 0.60 -1.53 -8.07
C TYR A 23 -0.82 -1.03 -8.36
N GLU A 24 -1.83 -1.87 -8.12
CA GLU A 24 -3.23 -1.44 -8.16
C GLU A 24 -3.51 -0.42 -7.05
N TRP A 25 -2.95 -0.61 -5.85
CA TRP A 25 -3.07 0.37 -4.78
C TRP A 25 -2.39 1.70 -5.15
N ILE A 26 -1.18 1.67 -5.73
CA ILE A 26 -0.48 2.88 -6.20
C ILE A 26 -1.32 3.66 -7.20
N LYS A 27 -1.91 2.96 -8.18
CA LYS A 27 -2.79 3.58 -9.19
C LYS A 27 -4.02 4.23 -8.56
N LEU A 28 -4.71 3.53 -7.66
CA LEU A 28 -5.89 4.10 -6.98
C LEU A 28 -5.51 5.28 -6.08
N GLY A 29 -4.37 5.20 -5.40
CA GLY A 29 -3.85 6.25 -4.54
C GLY A 29 -3.51 7.54 -5.28
N ASP A 30 -2.98 7.43 -6.50
CA ASP A 30 -2.67 8.58 -7.37
C ASP A 30 -3.92 9.41 -7.71
N GLU A 31 -5.07 8.75 -7.84
CA GLU A 31 -6.36 9.41 -8.09
C GLU A 31 -6.90 10.20 -6.86
N LEU A 32 -6.34 9.98 -5.66
CA LEU A 32 -6.81 10.61 -4.42
C LEU A 32 -6.23 12.00 -4.15
N ASN A 33 -5.24 12.45 -4.95
CA ASN A 33 -4.53 13.73 -4.75
C ASN A 33 -3.96 13.87 -3.31
N VAL A 34 -3.22 12.84 -2.87
CA VAL A 34 -2.53 12.78 -1.58
C VAL A 34 -1.01 12.83 -1.76
N ASP A 35 -0.27 13.13 -0.70
CA ASP A 35 1.20 13.23 -0.73
C ASP A 35 1.88 11.87 -0.53
N GLY A 36 1.18 10.84 -0.05
CA GLY A 36 1.77 9.55 0.26
C GLY A 36 0.81 8.39 0.39
N LEU A 37 1.38 7.18 0.35
CA LEU A 37 0.67 5.92 0.48
C LEU A 37 1.22 5.10 1.63
N GLU A 38 0.34 4.70 2.52
CA GLU A 38 0.65 3.74 3.57
C GLU A 38 0.47 2.33 3.04
N PHE A 39 1.36 1.42 3.45
CA PHE A 39 1.36 0.04 2.99
C PHE A 39 0.94 -0.94 4.08
N TYR A 40 0.36 -2.05 3.66
CA TYR A 40 0.12 -3.21 4.51
C TYR A 40 1.28 -4.19 4.38
N ASN A 41 1.84 -4.65 5.49
CA ASN A 41 3.02 -5.53 5.48
C ASN A 41 2.81 -6.86 4.75
N ASN A 42 1.56 -7.28 4.55
CA ASN A 42 1.21 -8.56 3.94
C ASN A 42 0.89 -8.46 2.44
N PHE A 43 1.08 -7.31 1.78
CA PHE A 43 1.03 -7.25 0.31
C PHE A 43 1.96 -8.33 -0.28
N ALA A 44 1.48 -9.11 -1.24
CA ALA A 44 2.29 -10.18 -1.84
C ALA A 44 3.59 -9.61 -2.45
N ASP A 45 3.51 -8.45 -3.10
CA ASP A 45 4.63 -7.77 -3.75
C ASP A 45 5.75 -7.32 -2.80
N VAL A 46 5.45 -7.07 -1.51
CA VAL A 46 6.46 -6.60 -0.53
C VAL A 46 7.12 -7.73 0.24
N LYS A 47 6.62 -8.97 0.12
CA LYS A 47 7.21 -10.14 0.79
C LYS A 47 8.59 -10.51 0.26
N ASP A 48 8.85 -10.22 -1.01
CA ASP A 48 10.17 -10.43 -1.64
C ASP A 48 10.97 -9.11 -1.68
N PRO A 49 12.09 -9.00 -0.93
CA PRO A 49 12.95 -7.82 -0.96
C PRO A 49 13.48 -7.45 -2.35
N ALA A 50 13.57 -8.41 -3.27
CA ALA A 50 13.99 -8.13 -4.65
C ALA A 50 13.02 -7.19 -5.39
N ASN A 51 11.76 -7.07 -4.92
CA ASN A 51 10.76 -6.19 -5.51
C ASN A 51 10.77 -4.76 -4.95
N TRP A 52 11.42 -4.51 -3.81
CA TRP A 52 11.30 -3.24 -3.10
C TRP A 52 11.75 -2.03 -3.93
N ALA A 53 12.82 -2.16 -4.72
CA ALA A 53 13.28 -1.08 -5.59
C ALA A 53 12.25 -0.73 -6.68
N LYS A 54 11.55 -1.74 -7.22
CA LYS A 54 10.50 -1.55 -8.24
C LYS A 54 9.27 -0.88 -7.64
N VAL A 55 8.84 -1.33 -6.46
CA VAL A 55 7.71 -0.75 -5.72
C VAL A 55 8.00 0.70 -5.34
N ARG A 56 9.18 0.98 -4.79
CA ARG A 56 9.63 2.35 -4.49
C ARG A 56 9.53 3.23 -5.72
N LYS A 57 10.12 2.79 -6.84
CA LYS A 57 10.10 3.56 -8.09
C LYS A 57 8.68 3.83 -8.57
N ALA A 58 7.78 2.85 -8.49
CA ALA A 58 6.40 3.02 -8.90
C ALA A 58 5.66 4.09 -8.07
N VAL A 59 5.96 4.23 -6.77
CA VAL A 59 5.42 5.33 -5.94
C VAL A 59 6.08 6.66 -6.27
N GLU A 60 7.41 6.67 -6.43
CA GLU A 60 8.16 7.90 -6.75
C GLU A 60 7.74 8.48 -8.11
N ASP A 61 7.39 7.62 -9.09
CA ASP A 61 6.92 8.02 -10.41
C ASP A 61 5.54 8.73 -10.38
N THR A 62 4.76 8.60 -9.29
CA THR A 62 3.53 9.39 -9.05
C THR A 62 3.78 10.67 -8.27
N GLY A 63 5.02 10.94 -7.84
CA GLY A 63 5.37 12.05 -6.96
C GLY A 63 4.97 11.87 -5.49
N MET A 64 4.45 10.69 -5.12
CA MET A 64 4.08 10.35 -3.74
C MET A 64 5.28 9.78 -2.96
N VAL A 65 5.11 9.64 -1.64
CA VAL A 65 6.05 8.92 -0.75
C VAL A 65 5.40 7.73 -0.05
N ILE A 66 6.19 6.90 0.62
CA ILE A 66 5.71 5.79 1.48
C ILE A 66 6.00 6.16 2.94
N PRO A 67 5.11 6.91 3.64
CA PRO A 67 5.41 7.43 4.98
C PRO A 67 5.23 6.40 6.09
N MET A 68 4.51 5.30 5.84
CA MET A 68 4.23 4.29 6.86
C MET A 68 4.04 2.89 6.26
N MET A 69 4.53 1.88 6.99
CA MET A 69 4.19 0.48 6.82
C MET A 69 3.40 0.01 8.04
N CYS A 70 2.15 -0.39 7.85
CA CYS A 70 1.29 -0.91 8.90
C CYS A 70 1.45 -2.43 9.01
N ALA A 71 2.10 -2.88 10.08
CA ALA A 71 2.23 -4.29 10.43
C ALA A 71 1.08 -4.71 11.36
N SER A 72 -0.09 -4.94 10.78
CA SER A 72 -1.32 -5.23 11.53
C SER A 72 -1.82 -6.67 11.27
N PRO A 73 -2.57 -7.28 12.20
CA PRO A 73 -3.06 -8.64 12.03
C PRO A 73 -4.09 -8.75 10.89
N ASP A 74 -4.41 -9.98 10.49
CA ASP A 74 -5.53 -10.24 9.58
C ASP A 74 -6.85 -10.01 10.32
N PHE A 75 -7.45 -8.84 10.11
CA PHE A 75 -8.74 -8.46 10.71
C PHE A 75 -9.95 -9.19 10.11
N THR A 76 -9.75 -10.14 9.19
CA THR A 76 -10.84 -10.95 8.64
C THR A 76 -11.10 -12.23 9.42
N ILE A 77 -10.21 -12.57 10.37
CA ILE A 77 -10.32 -13.74 11.24
C ILE A 77 -10.92 -13.28 12.58
N PRO A 78 -11.97 -13.96 13.11
CA PRO A 78 -12.47 -13.69 14.46
C PRO A 78 -11.39 -13.98 15.52
N ASP A 79 -11.39 -13.18 16.60
CA ASP A 79 -10.53 -13.40 17.78
C ASP A 79 -10.78 -14.77 18.45
#